data_AF-A0A5D4XQY9-F1
#
_entry.id   AF-A0A5D4XQY9-F1
#
_cell.length_a   1.000
_cell.length_b   1.000
_cell.length_c   1.000
_cell.angle_alpha   90.00
_cell.angle_beta   90.00
_cell.angle_gamma   90.00
#
_symmetry.space_group_name_H-M   'P 1'
#
loop_
_entity.id
_entity.type
_entity.pdbx_description
1 polymer ?
#
loop_
_entity_poly.entity_id
_entity_poly.type
_entity_poly.pdbx_seq_one_letter_code
_entity_poly.pdbx_strand_id
1 'polypeptide(L)'
;MRAGLRLAACLSLLLLAGPAAWAAEDPEAVQLTQRLVALDADASFAGFASLERLQARQAVDALANARARTRPSALQVAQWRVEAAEVAARTGAARREIDRLERERADLLLEASRREAARARQEAERLRIQTQIQAEETARLREAAEAESMARQEAETVLQGVSSREAARLRASRERAAELKRQEEELLRSLEADGAPPQP
;
A
#
# COMPACT_ATOMS: atom_id res chain seq x y z
N MET A 1 21.25 -106.13 -65.33
CA MET A 1 20.91 -106.72 -64.03
C MET A 1 20.83 -105.62 -62.98
N ARG A 2 19.66 -105.52 -62.33
CA ARG A 2 19.40 -104.87 -61.02
C ARG A 2 19.58 -103.35 -60.92
N ALA A 3 18.56 -102.66 -61.42
CA ALA A 3 18.10 -101.41 -60.81
C ALA A 3 17.55 -101.70 -59.40
N GLY A 4 17.91 -100.86 -58.43
CA GLY A 4 17.31 -100.87 -57.11
C GLY A 4 18.33 -100.67 -55.99
N LEU A 5 18.51 -99.43 -55.54
CA LEU A 5 18.91 -99.16 -54.17
C LEU A 5 18.34 -97.84 -53.65
N ARG A 6 17.13 -97.95 -53.09
CA ARG A 6 16.70 -97.39 -51.79
C ARG A 6 16.71 -95.87 -51.62
N LEU A 7 15.56 -95.28 -51.95
CA LEU A 7 14.85 -94.33 -51.08
C LEU A 7 14.84 -94.85 -49.63
N ALA A 8 15.42 -94.09 -48.68
CA ALA A 8 15.00 -93.94 -47.27
C ALA A 8 16.18 -93.54 -46.36
N ALA A 9 16.24 -92.27 -45.97
CA ALA A 9 16.73 -91.76 -44.67
C ALA A 9 16.43 -90.25 -44.65
N CYS A 10 15.22 -89.84 -44.25
CA CYS A 10 14.93 -89.33 -42.91
C CYS A 10 15.88 -88.18 -42.52
N LEU A 11 15.52 -86.93 -42.80
CA LEU A 11 14.82 -86.07 -41.84
C LEU A 11 15.54 -85.99 -40.49
N SER A 12 16.46 -85.04 -40.32
CA SER A 12 16.83 -84.49 -38.99
C SER A 12 17.97 -83.48 -39.08
N LEU A 13 17.64 -82.20 -39.27
CA LEU A 13 18.26 -81.10 -38.48
C LEU A 13 17.43 -79.82 -38.60
N LEU A 14 16.16 -79.93 -38.19
CA LEU A 14 15.35 -78.80 -37.77
C LEU A 14 15.41 -78.77 -36.23
N LEU A 15 15.42 -77.57 -35.64
CA LEU A 15 15.34 -77.23 -34.20
C LEU A 15 16.66 -77.22 -33.40
N LEU A 16 17.34 -76.07 -33.46
CA LEU A 16 17.73 -75.35 -32.24
C LEU A 16 17.10 -73.95 -32.25
N ALA A 17 15.78 -73.89 -32.34
CA ALA A 17 15.02 -72.76 -31.81
C ALA A 17 14.62 -73.18 -30.39
N GLY A 18 15.50 -72.92 -29.42
CA GLY A 18 15.12 -73.00 -28.02
C GLY A 18 13.93 -72.05 -27.80
N PRO A 19 12.96 -72.40 -26.94
CA PRO A 19 11.92 -71.45 -26.60
C PRO A 19 12.61 -70.24 -25.96
N ALA A 20 12.58 -69.10 -26.63
CA ALA A 20 12.66 -67.84 -25.93
C ALA A 20 11.45 -67.84 -25.00
N ALA A 21 11.66 -68.27 -23.77
CA ALA A 21 10.71 -68.02 -22.70
C ALA A 21 10.63 -66.49 -22.62
N TRP A 22 9.62 -65.93 -23.29
CA TRP A 22 9.05 -64.66 -22.88
C TRP A 22 8.61 -64.88 -21.44
N ALA A 23 9.50 -64.56 -20.50
CA ALA A 23 9.10 -64.35 -19.13
C ALA A 23 7.99 -63.30 -19.22
N ALA A 24 6.77 -63.65 -18.81
CA ALA A 24 5.72 -62.67 -18.67
C ALA A 24 6.29 -61.51 -17.87
N GLU A 25 6.26 -60.30 -18.44
CA GLU A 25 6.72 -59.10 -17.75
C GLU A 25 6.07 -59.05 -16.38
N ASP A 26 6.86 -58.73 -15.36
CA ASP A 26 6.34 -58.60 -14.00
C ASP A 26 5.27 -57.50 -13.98
N PRO A 27 3.98 -57.82 -13.74
CA PRO A 27 2.91 -56.84 -13.82
C PRO A 27 3.12 -55.68 -12.84
N GLU A 28 3.78 -55.93 -11.70
CA GLU A 28 4.09 -54.89 -10.72
C GLU A 28 5.19 -53.95 -11.23
N ALA A 29 6.23 -54.48 -11.87
CA ALA A 29 7.28 -53.67 -12.47
C ALA A 29 6.74 -52.83 -13.64
N VAL A 30 5.83 -53.37 -14.44
CA VAL A 30 5.14 -52.65 -15.53
C VAL A 30 4.30 -51.51 -14.94
N GLN A 31 3.53 -51.76 -13.89
CA GLN A 31 2.71 -50.72 -13.24
C GLN A 31 3.58 -49.60 -12.66
N LEU A 32 4.68 -49.93 -11.97
CA LEU A 32 5.60 -48.94 -11.42
C LEU A 32 6.30 -48.13 -12.53
N THR A 33 6.64 -48.78 -13.63
CA THR A 33 7.18 -48.10 -14.83
C THR A 33 6.18 -47.11 -15.41
N GLN A 34 4.91 -47.51 -15.54
CA GLN A 34 3.84 -46.63 -16.03
C GLN A 34 3.65 -45.40 -15.14
N ARG A 35 3.73 -45.55 -13.81
CA ARG A 35 3.68 -44.42 -12.87
C ARG A 35 4.83 -43.45 -13.10
N LEU A 36 6.06 -43.95 -13.30
CA LEU A 36 7.22 -43.10 -13.61
C LEU A 36 7.06 -42.38 -14.96
N VAL A 37 6.57 -43.07 -15.99
CA VAL A 37 6.29 -42.46 -17.30
C VAL A 37 5.26 -41.34 -17.19
N ALA A 38 4.18 -41.56 -16.42
CA ALA A 38 3.19 -40.51 -16.17
C ALA A 38 3.81 -39.31 -15.42
N LEU A 39 4.69 -39.57 -14.46
CA LEU A 39 5.41 -38.54 -13.71
C LEU A 39 6.37 -37.72 -14.59
N ASP A 40 6.94 -38.32 -15.64
CA ASP A 40 7.79 -37.62 -16.62
C ASP A 40 7.01 -36.86 -17.68
N ALA A 41 5.85 -37.39 -18.08
CA ALA A 41 4.98 -36.75 -19.06
C ALA A 41 4.32 -35.47 -18.53
N ASP A 42 4.16 -35.36 -17.22
CA ASP A 42 3.59 -34.17 -16.59
C ASP A 42 4.60 -33.00 -16.58
N ALA A 43 4.33 -32.00 -17.43
CA ALA A 43 5.13 -30.79 -17.56
C ALA A 43 5.21 -29.98 -16.25
N SER A 44 4.23 -30.08 -15.35
CA SER A 44 4.25 -29.37 -14.06
C SER A 44 5.36 -29.87 -13.14
N PHE A 45 5.79 -31.11 -13.32
CA PHE A 45 6.88 -31.72 -12.57
C PHE A 45 8.24 -31.61 -13.27
N ALA A 46 8.32 -30.94 -14.42
CA ALA A 46 9.56 -30.80 -15.18
C ALA A 46 10.67 -30.14 -14.35
N GLY A 47 11.83 -30.81 -14.31
CA GLY A 47 13.01 -30.37 -13.56
C GLY A 47 12.99 -30.70 -12.07
N PHE A 48 11.97 -31.39 -11.55
CA PHE A 48 11.91 -31.81 -10.15
C PHE A 48 12.15 -33.30 -9.96
N ALA A 49 12.71 -33.65 -8.79
CA ALA A 49 12.94 -35.02 -8.35
C ALA A 49 13.83 -35.85 -9.30
N SER A 50 14.81 -35.22 -9.97
CA SER A 50 15.66 -35.92 -10.96
C SER A 50 16.43 -37.09 -10.35
N LEU A 51 16.95 -36.91 -9.13
CA LEU A 51 17.65 -37.95 -8.38
C LEU A 51 16.71 -39.09 -7.98
N GLU A 52 15.57 -38.76 -7.41
CA GLU A 52 14.59 -39.73 -6.91
C GLU A 52 13.98 -40.53 -8.06
N ARG A 53 13.71 -39.89 -9.21
CA ARG A 53 13.26 -40.57 -10.44
C ARG A 53 14.30 -41.55 -10.95
N LEU A 54 15.57 -41.17 -10.98
CA LEU A 54 16.64 -42.08 -11.39
C LEU A 54 16.72 -43.30 -10.45
N GLN A 55 16.68 -43.07 -9.14
CA GLN A 55 16.69 -44.15 -8.14
C GLN A 55 15.45 -45.05 -8.26
N ALA A 56 14.29 -44.48 -8.57
CA ALA A 56 13.06 -45.24 -8.80
C ALA A 56 13.16 -46.13 -10.04
N ARG A 57 13.68 -45.63 -11.16
CA ARG A 57 13.93 -46.45 -12.37
C ARG A 57 14.87 -47.62 -12.06
N GLN A 58 16.00 -47.33 -11.40
CA GLN A 58 16.96 -48.37 -11.01
C GLN A 58 16.34 -49.44 -10.10
N ALA A 59 15.47 -49.04 -9.17
CA ALA A 59 14.80 -49.99 -8.28
C ALA A 59 13.75 -50.84 -9.01
N VAL A 60 13.02 -50.25 -9.97
CA VAL A 60 12.07 -50.98 -10.84
C VAL A 60 12.82 -51.96 -11.76
N ASP A 61 13.96 -51.54 -12.32
CA ASP A 61 14.83 -52.43 -13.12
C ASP A 61 15.38 -53.58 -12.27
N ALA A 62 15.76 -53.31 -11.00
CA ALA A 62 16.21 -54.33 -10.08
C ALA A 62 15.10 -55.33 -9.70
N LEU A 63 13.85 -54.87 -9.57
CA LEU A 63 12.67 -55.73 -9.37
C LEU A 63 12.45 -56.65 -10.58
N ALA A 64 12.48 -56.11 -11.80
CA ALA A 64 12.29 -56.90 -13.02
C ALA A 64 13.31 -58.04 -13.16
N ASN A 65 14.52 -57.86 -12.62
CA ASN A 65 15.60 -58.84 -12.67
C ASN A 65 15.75 -59.66 -11.36
N ALA A 66 14.87 -59.47 -10.37
CA ALA A 66 14.99 -60.13 -9.07
C ALA A 66 14.66 -61.63 -9.14
N ARG A 67 15.43 -62.45 -8.43
CA ARG A 67 15.11 -63.87 -8.23
C ARG A 67 13.86 -64.01 -7.37
N ALA A 68 13.09 -65.08 -7.56
CA ALA A 68 11.84 -65.35 -6.83
C ALA A 68 11.96 -65.17 -5.30
N ARG A 69 13.08 -65.58 -4.69
CA ARG A 69 13.34 -65.46 -3.24
C ARG A 69 13.54 -64.02 -2.76
N THR A 70 14.12 -63.14 -3.58
CA THR A 70 14.43 -61.74 -3.24
C THR A 70 13.43 -60.75 -3.83
N ARG A 71 12.49 -61.24 -4.64
CA ARG A 71 11.47 -60.41 -5.30
C ARG A 71 10.60 -59.62 -4.33
N PRO A 72 10.09 -60.17 -3.20
CA PRO A 72 9.28 -59.39 -2.28
C PRO A 72 10.01 -58.17 -1.71
N SER A 73 11.29 -58.31 -1.36
CA SER A 73 12.10 -57.19 -0.90
C SER A 73 12.42 -56.18 -2.01
N ALA A 74 12.66 -56.66 -3.23
CA ALA A 74 12.90 -55.78 -4.38
C ALA A 74 11.65 -54.96 -4.73
N LEU A 75 10.46 -55.56 -4.62
CA LEU A 75 9.18 -54.89 -4.84
C LEU A 75 8.97 -53.76 -3.84
N GLN A 76 9.18 -54.03 -2.55
CA GLN A 76 9.03 -53.03 -1.50
C GLN A 76 9.96 -51.83 -1.73
N VAL A 77 11.22 -52.08 -2.09
CA VAL A 77 12.17 -51.01 -2.40
C VAL A 77 11.73 -50.22 -3.62
N ALA A 78 11.28 -50.88 -4.69
CA ALA A 78 10.80 -50.22 -5.90
C ALA A 78 9.58 -49.34 -5.61
N GLN A 79 8.61 -49.83 -4.85
CA GLN A 79 7.42 -49.07 -4.43
C GLN A 79 7.82 -47.80 -3.68
N TRP A 80 8.66 -47.92 -2.65
CA TRP A 80 9.11 -46.76 -1.87
C TRP A 80 9.89 -45.75 -2.70
N ARG A 81 10.72 -46.20 -3.65
CA ARG A 81 11.47 -45.27 -4.51
C ARG A 81 10.55 -44.53 -5.48
N VAL A 82 9.55 -45.21 -6.05
CA VAL A 82 8.54 -44.55 -6.90
C VAL A 82 7.72 -43.54 -6.09
N GLU A 83 7.27 -43.91 -4.88
CA GLU A 83 6.57 -42.99 -3.98
C GLU A 83 7.42 -41.77 -3.62
N ALA A 84 8.70 -41.98 -3.29
CA ALA A 84 9.62 -40.88 -2.99
C ALA A 84 9.79 -39.94 -4.19
N ALA A 85 9.91 -40.47 -5.41
CA ALA A 85 9.99 -39.67 -6.63
C ALA A 85 8.73 -38.83 -6.85
N GLU A 86 7.55 -39.40 -6.65
CA GLU A 86 6.28 -38.67 -6.74
C GLU A 86 6.15 -37.57 -5.69
N VAL A 87 6.48 -37.86 -4.44
CA VAL A 87 6.41 -36.88 -3.33
C VAL A 87 7.41 -35.75 -3.55
N ALA A 88 8.64 -36.06 -3.96
CA ALA A 88 9.65 -35.07 -4.25
C ALA A 88 9.23 -34.16 -5.44
N ALA A 89 8.63 -34.74 -6.48
CA ALA A 89 8.13 -33.98 -7.62
C ALA A 89 6.98 -33.04 -7.24
N ARG A 90 5.98 -33.54 -6.50
CA ARG A 90 4.86 -32.73 -5.99
C ARG A 90 5.35 -31.62 -5.06
N THR A 91 6.33 -31.92 -4.20
CA THR A 91 6.93 -30.94 -3.29
C THR A 91 7.68 -29.84 -4.05
N GLY A 92 8.46 -30.21 -5.07
CA GLY A 92 9.15 -29.27 -5.94
C GLY A 92 8.18 -28.31 -6.63
N ALA A 93 7.11 -28.85 -7.23
CA ALA A 93 6.08 -28.05 -7.88
C ALA A 93 5.35 -27.12 -6.89
N ALA A 94 4.96 -27.62 -5.72
CA ALA A 94 4.32 -26.82 -4.68
C ALA A 94 5.21 -25.65 -4.20
N ARG A 95 6.52 -25.88 -4.03
CA ARG A 95 7.46 -24.82 -3.64
C ARG A 95 7.56 -23.72 -4.70
N ARG A 96 7.65 -24.09 -5.98
CA ARG A 96 7.67 -23.10 -7.07
C ARG A 96 6.40 -22.25 -7.09
N GLU A 97 5.26 -22.86 -6.80
CA GLU A 97 3.99 -22.15 -6.72
C GLU A 97 3.93 -21.20 -5.51
N ILE A 98 4.43 -21.63 -4.35
CA ILE A 98 4.58 -20.76 -3.17
C ILE A 98 5.45 -19.55 -3.53
N ASP A 99 6.61 -19.75 -4.14
CA ASP A 99 7.50 -18.66 -4.53
C ASP A 99 6.82 -17.69 -5.53
N ARG A 100 5.96 -18.21 -6.42
CA ARG A 100 5.18 -17.40 -7.36
C ARG A 100 4.16 -16.53 -6.62
N LEU A 101 3.40 -17.14 -5.72
CA LEU A 101 2.38 -16.45 -4.93
C LEU A 101 2.98 -15.44 -3.96
N GLU A 102 4.16 -15.70 -3.40
CA GLU A 102 4.87 -14.76 -2.53
C GLU A 102 5.29 -13.49 -3.29
N ARG A 103 5.78 -13.63 -4.53
CA ARG A 103 6.08 -12.48 -5.40
C ARG A 103 4.83 -11.67 -5.73
N GLU A 104 3.76 -12.35 -6.13
CA GLU A 104 2.47 -11.70 -6.43
C GLU A 104 1.92 -10.95 -5.19
N ARG A 105 2.02 -11.56 -4.01
CA ARG A 105 1.64 -10.93 -2.75
C ARG A 105 2.49 -9.69 -2.46
N ALA A 106 3.81 -9.74 -2.68
CA ALA A 106 4.70 -8.61 -2.48
C ALA A 106 4.35 -7.43 -3.40
N ASP A 107 4.05 -7.71 -4.67
CA ASP A 107 3.63 -6.70 -5.64
C ASP A 107 2.30 -6.04 -5.23
N LEU A 108 1.32 -6.84 -4.82
CA LEU A 108 0.02 -6.33 -4.33
C LEU A 108 0.17 -5.44 -3.09
N LEU A 109 1.04 -5.82 -2.15
CA LEU A 109 1.31 -5.01 -0.96
C LEU A 109 2.00 -3.69 -1.32
N LEU A 110 2.94 -3.72 -2.27
CA LEU A 110 3.59 -2.50 -2.75
C LEU A 110 2.60 -1.57 -3.43
N GLU A 111 1.68 -2.09 -4.25
CA GLU A 111 0.61 -1.30 -4.86
C GLU A 111 -0.33 -0.70 -3.82
N ALA A 112 -0.77 -1.49 -2.84
CA ALA A 112 -1.61 -1.02 -1.75
C ALA A 112 -0.93 0.12 -0.98
N SER A 113 0.34 -0.07 -0.62
CA SER A 113 1.15 0.95 0.06
C SER A 113 1.29 2.23 -0.77
N ARG A 114 1.52 2.12 -2.08
CA ARG A 114 1.58 3.29 -2.97
C ARG A 114 0.27 4.07 -3.00
N ARG A 115 -0.88 3.36 -3.06
CA ARG A 115 -2.21 3.98 -3.04
C ARG A 115 -2.47 4.68 -1.71
N GLU A 116 -2.08 4.05 -0.61
CA GLU A 116 -2.22 4.62 0.74
C GLU A 116 -1.34 5.87 0.90
N ALA A 117 -0.07 5.81 0.50
CA ALA A 117 0.83 6.97 0.54
C ALA A 117 0.32 8.14 -0.32
N ALA A 118 -0.28 7.86 -1.48
CA ALA A 118 -0.90 8.89 -2.31
C ALA A 118 -2.10 9.56 -1.62
N ARG A 119 -2.98 8.78 -0.97
CA ARG A 119 -4.11 9.30 -0.20
C ARG A 119 -3.64 10.14 1.00
N ALA A 120 -2.68 9.64 1.76
CA ALA A 120 -2.11 10.36 2.90
C ALA A 120 -1.51 11.71 2.48
N ARG A 121 -0.82 11.77 1.33
CA ARG A 121 -0.32 13.04 0.78
C ARG A 121 -1.45 13.99 0.41
N GLN A 122 -2.49 13.50 -0.25
CA GLN A 122 -3.66 14.33 -0.60
C GLN A 122 -4.36 14.88 0.65
N GLU A 123 -4.51 14.07 1.69
CA GLU A 123 -5.10 14.48 2.97
C GLU A 123 -4.22 15.49 3.69
N ALA A 124 -2.90 15.27 3.73
CA ALA A 124 -1.94 16.21 4.31
C ALA A 124 -1.97 17.58 3.59
N GLU A 125 -2.03 17.59 2.25
CA GLU A 125 -2.14 18.85 1.48
C GLU A 125 -3.48 19.57 1.74
N ARG A 126 -4.60 18.82 1.83
CA ARG A 126 -5.89 19.41 2.19
C ARG A 126 -5.85 20.08 3.56
N LEU A 127 -5.27 19.41 4.56
CA LEU A 127 -5.13 19.96 5.91
C LEU A 127 -4.22 21.20 5.90
N ARG A 128 -3.10 21.16 5.18
CA ARG A 128 -2.20 22.31 5.04
C ARG A 128 -2.93 23.53 4.46
N ILE A 129 -3.71 23.34 3.39
CA ILE A 129 -4.51 24.41 2.77
C ILE A 129 -5.53 24.97 3.78
N GLN A 130 -6.24 24.10 4.51
CA GLN A 130 -7.20 24.55 5.52
C GLN A 130 -6.53 25.38 6.62
N THR A 131 -5.37 24.96 7.12
CA THR A 131 -4.61 25.72 8.12
C THR A 131 -4.14 27.07 7.57
N GLN A 132 -3.71 27.12 6.31
CA GLN A 132 -3.31 28.37 5.66
C GLN A 132 -4.48 29.35 5.53
N ILE A 133 -5.65 28.86 5.09
CA ILE A 133 -6.87 29.68 4.99
C ILE A 133 -7.26 30.23 6.37
N GLN A 134 -7.26 29.39 7.40
CA GLN A 134 -7.59 29.82 8.77
C GLN A 134 -6.61 30.89 9.29
N ALA A 135 -5.32 30.75 8.99
CA ALA A 135 -4.31 31.74 9.35
C ALA A 135 -4.53 33.07 8.62
N GLU A 136 -4.84 33.03 7.32
CA GLU A 136 -5.13 34.22 6.51
C GLU A 136 -6.39 34.94 7.00
N GLU A 137 -7.48 34.21 7.25
CA GLU A 137 -8.72 34.80 7.78
C GLU A 137 -8.52 35.39 9.18
N THR A 138 -7.73 34.73 10.03
CA THR A 138 -7.38 35.29 11.35
C THR A 138 -6.56 36.57 11.22
N ALA A 139 -5.63 36.63 10.26
CA ALA A 139 -4.86 37.84 9.99
C ALA A 139 -5.75 38.99 9.48
N ARG A 140 -6.64 38.71 8.52
CA ARG A 140 -7.62 39.69 8.02
C ARG A 140 -8.52 40.25 9.12
N LEU A 141 -9.02 39.39 10.02
CA LEU A 141 -9.84 39.81 11.14
C LEU A 141 -9.07 40.72 12.11
N ARG A 142 -7.77 40.46 12.32
CA ARG A 142 -6.91 41.34 13.14
C ARG A 142 -6.70 42.69 12.48
N GLU A 143 -6.36 42.72 11.19
CA GLU A 143 -6.20 43.96 10.43
C GLU A 143 -7.49 44.81 10.45
N ALA A 144 -8.66 44.17 10.29
CA ALA A 144 -9.95 44.84 10.37
C ALA A 144 -10.22 45.43 11.77
N ALA A 145 -9.92 44.67 12.83
CA ALA A 145 -10.08 45.13 14.21
C ALA A 145 -9.13 46.30 14.55
N GLU A 146 -7.89 46.25 14.05
CA GLU A 146 -6.91 47.34 14.20
C GLU A 146 -7.39 48.60 13.47
N ALA A 147 -7.86 48.48 12.23
CA ALA A 147 -8.41 49.60 11.47
C ALA A 147 -9.65 50.21 12.15
N GLU A 148 -10.55 49.38 12.69
CA GLU A 148 -11.71 49.85 13.46
C GLU A 148 -11.29 50.59 14.74
N SER A 149 -10.29 50.06 15.46
CA SER A 149 -9.74 50.71 16.65
C SER A 149 -9.18 52.09 16.32
N MET A 150 -8.40 52.22 15.24
CA MET A 150 -7.86 53.49 14.77
C MET A 150 -8.97 54.47 14.39
N ALA A 151 -9.97 54.03 13.63
CA ALA A 151 -11.11 54.88 13.26
C ALA A 151 -11.89 55.39 14.49
N ARG A 152 -12.05 54.56 15.53
CA ARG A 152 -12.67 54.98 16.80
C ARG A 152 -11.83 56.03 17.53
N GLN A 153 -10.50 55.85 17.59
CA GLN A 153 -9.59 56.82 18.22
C GLN A 153 -9.60 58.16 17.47
N GLU A 154 -9.62 58.15 16.14
CA GLU A 154 -9.75 59.35 15.31
C GLU A 154 -11.08 60.07 15.58
N ALA A 155 -12.19 59.33 15.61
CA ALA A 155 -13.50 59.89 15.92
C ALA A 155 -13.55 60.52 17.32
N GLU A 156 -12.97 59.87 18.33
CA GLU A 156 -12.88 60.42 19.69
C GLU A 156 -12.05 61.72 19.72
N THR A 157 -10.91 61.74 19.02
CA THR A 157 -10.05 62.93 18.91
C THR A 157 -10.80 64.11 18.26
N VAL A 158 -11.56 63.85 17.20
CA VAL A 158 -12.39 64.87 16.54
C VAL A 158 -13.47 65.40 17.49
N LEU A 159 -14.16 64.52 18.22
CA LEU A 159 -15.18 64.90 19.20
C LEU A 159 -14.61 65.76 20.34
N GLN A 160 -13.45 65.38 20.89
CA GLN A 160 -12.73 66.19 21.89
C GLN A 160 -12.31 67.56 21.33
N GLY A 161 -11.89 67.61 20.06
CA GLY A 161 -11.58 68.84 19.35
C GLY A 161 -12.79 69.77 19.13
N VAL A 162 -13.99 69.21 18.96
CA VAL A 162 -15.23 70.00 18.86
C VAL A 162 -15.67 70.50 20.25
N SER A 163 -15.68 69.63 21.27
CA SER A 163 -16.09 70.01 22.63
C SER A 163 -15.17 71.08 23.25
N SER A 164 -13.86 70.99 23.02
CA SER A 164 -12.90 72.02 23.44
C SER A 164 -13.16 73.37 22.77
N ARG A 165 -13.49 73.38 21.46
CA ARG A 165 -13.88 74.60 20.73
C ARG A 165 -15.18 75.20 21.28
N GLU A 166 -16.18 74.38 21.59
CA GLU A 166 -17.43 74.84 22.20
C GLU A 166 -17.19 75.43 23.61
N ALA A 167 -16.37 74.76 24.44
CA ALA A 167 -16.00 75.25 25.76
C ALA A 167 -15.26 76.60 25.71
N ALA A 168 -14.34 76.78 24.75
CA ALA A 168 -13.65 78.05 24.52
C ALA A 168 -14.63 79.16 24.13
N ARG A 169 -15.58 78.87 23.24
CA ARG A 169 -16.62 79.82 22.82
C ARG A 169 -17.51 80.25 23.99
N LEU A 170 -17.89 79.31 24.86
CA LEU A 170 -18.70 79.62 26.05
C LEU A 170 -17.93 80.51 27.04
N ARG A 171 -16.64 80.25 27.27
CA ARG A 171 -15.79 81.10 28.13
C ARG A 171 -15.67 82.51 27.59
N ALA A 172 -15.36 82.66 26.30
CA ALA A 172 -15.29 83.96 25.64
C ALA A 172 -16.62 84.74 25.73
N SER A 173 -17.76 84.05 25.64
CA SER A 173 -19.07 84.68 25.82
C SER A 173 -19.29 85.17 27.26
N ARG A 174 -18.84 84.41 28.27
CA ARG A 174 -18.97 84.80 29.69
C ARG A 174 -18.05 85.96 30.05
N GLU A 175 -16.84 85.98 29.52
CA GLU A 175 -15.89 87.08 29.69
C GLU A 175 -16.47 88.39 29.13
N ARG A 176 -17.02 88.35 27.90
CA ARG A 176 -17.72 89.50 27.31
C ARG A 176 -18.91 89.95 28.14
N ALA A 177 -19.71 89.02 28.68
CA ALA A 177 -20.83 89.37 29.55
C ALA A 177 -20.37 90.04 30.86
N ALA A 178 -19.27 89.57 31.45
CA ALA A 178 -18.69 90.17 32.65
C ALA A 178 -18.04 91.54 32.39
N GLU A 179 -17.48 91.76 31.20
CA GLU A 179 -17.00 93.07 30.75
C GLU A 179 -18.16 94.05 30.54
N LEU A 180 -19.20 93.64 29.83
CA LEU A 180 -20.41 94.46 29.64
C LEU A 180 -21.03 94.84 30.98
N LYS A 181 -21.14 93.91 31.93
CA LYS A 181 -21.66 94.20 33.26
C LYS A 181 -20.79 95.23 34.01
N ARG A 182 -19.46 95.15 33.91
CA ARG A 182 -18.55 96.16 34.48
C ARG A 182 -18.76 97.53 33.82
N GLN A 183 -18.92 97.56 32.51
CA GLN A 183 -19.21 98.80 31.78
C GLN A 183 -20.58 99.38 32.19
N GLU A 184 -21.59 98.54 32.39
CA GLU A 184 -22.90 98.95 32.90
C GLU A 184 -22.80 99.50 34.33
N GLU A 185 -22.05 98.85 35.23
CA GLU A 185 -21.80 99.34 36.59
C GLU A 185 -21.02 100.67 36.58
N GLU A 186 -20.02 100.82 35.71
CA GLU A 186 -19.28 102.08 35.52
C GLU A 186 -20.19 103.18 34.93
N LEU A 187 -21.04 102.85 33.96
CA LEU A 187 -22.02 103.77 33.38
C LEU A 187 -23.05 104.20 34.43
N LEU A 188 -23.61 103.27 35.21
CA LEU A 188 -24.52 103.58 36.31
C LEU A 188 -23.84 104.46 37.35
N ARG A 189 -22.58 104.17 37.70
CA ARG A 189 -21.79 105.00 38.62
C ARG A 189 -21.51 106.40 38.05
N SER A 190 -21.29 106.52 36.74
CA SER A 190 -21.14 107.82 36.07
C SER A 190 -22.46 108.60 36.03
N LEU A 191 -23.60 107.93 35.82
CA LEU A 191 -24.95 108.50 35.90
C LEU A 191 -25.31 108.93 37.33
N GLU A 192 -24.91 108.16 38.34
CA GLU A 192 -25.06 108.52 39.76
C GLU A 192 -24.14 109.70 40.14
N ALA A 193 -22.94 109.80 39.56
CA ALA A 193 -22.02 110.92 39.76
C ALA A 193 -22.48 112.21 39.05
N ASP A 194 -23.07 112.13 37.86
CA ASP A 194 -23.72 113.25 37.15
C ASP A 194 -25.07 113.64 37.77
N GLY A 195 -25.66 112.78 38.61
CA GLY A 195 -26.86 113.03 39.39
C GLY A 195 -26.63 113.67 40.77
N ALA A 196 -25.38 113.91 41.17
CA ALA A 196 -25.05 114.57 42.43
C ALA A 196 -25.05 116.11 42.26
N PRO A 197 -25.97 116.86 42.88
CA PRO A 197 -25.92 118.33 42.83
C PRO A 197 -24.67 118.84 43.60
N PRO A 198 -23.98 119.88 43.11
CA PRO A 198 -22.98 120.57 43.91
C PRO A 198 -23.68 121.23 45.11
N GLN A 199 -23.21 120.94 46.32
CA GLN A 199 -23.43 121.80 47.50
C GLN A 199 -22.30 122.83 47.58
N PRO A 200 -22.50 124.03 48.14
CA PRO A 200 -23.74 124.75 48.49
C PRO A 200 -24.17 125.81 47.46
#